data_AF-A0A3C1V9K4-F1
#
_entry.id   AF-A0A3C1V9K4-F1
#
_cell.length_a   1.000
_cell.length_b   1.000
_cell.length_c   1.000
_cell.angle_alpha   90.00
_cell.angle_beta   90.00
_cell.angle_gamma   90.00
#
_symmetry.space_group_name_H-M   'P 1'
#
loop_
_entity.id
_entity.type
_entity.pdbx_description
1 polymer ?
#
loop_
_entity_poly.entity_id
_entity_poly.type
_entity_poly.pdbx_seq_one_letter_code
_entity_poly.pdbx_strand_id
1 'polypeptide(L)'
;MKLKIVLGVIVSLAAISSPAQTNFTIVTRTNILQAAPNFREVNGQLYNSSYSKLWQIQTGKILEVQTNGVVLQTFTTNNVYENLFVAGQGTPGTYSGTSDHYQKRLVSSDLVPEKRVFINHYHIGAVDQEISVLAVKTGTIEIGGTTFEAWDCGQPHFVTNIVSSKVKIK
;
A
#
# COMPACT_ATOMS: atom_id res chain seq x y z
N MET A 1 102.86 -34.68 1.76
CA MET A 1 101.71 -35.62 1.79
C MET A 1 100.51 -34.86 2.33
N LYS A 2 99.63 -34.33 1.47
CA LYS A 2 98.35 -34.94 1.04
C LYS A 2 97.46 -35.38 2.21
N LEU A 3 96.42 -34.60 2.51
CA LEU A 3 95.03 -35.06 2.35
C LEU A 3 94.09 -33.84 2.32
N LYS A 4 93.36 -33.69 1.20
CA LYS A 4 92.22 -32.78 1.04
C LYS A 4 90.98 -33.49 1.59
N ILE A 5 90.15 -32.82 2.37
CA ILE A 5 88.77 -33.25 2.63
C ILE A 5 87.84 -32.12 2.21
N VAL A 6 87.06 -32.42 1.18
CA VAL A 6 85.92 -31.68 0.65
C VAL A 6 84.67 -32.48 1.03
N LEU A 7 83.58 -31.78 1.38
CA LEU A 7 82.16 -32.18 1.60
C LEU A 7 81.69 -31.82 3.02
N GLY A 8 80.51 -31.23 3.24
CA GLY A 8 79.39 -31.04 2.32
C GLY A 8 78.51 -29.86 2.72
N VAL A 9 78.12 -29.09 1.72
CA VAL A 9 77.07 -28.08 1.85
C VAL A 9 75.74 -28.83 1.94
N ILE A 10 75.15 -28.86 3.13
CA ILE A 10 73.75 -29.26 3.29
C ILE A 10 72.93 -28.07 2.77
N VAL A 11 72.64 -28.08 1.47
CA VAL A 11 71.55 -27.27 0.92
C VAL A 11 70.27 -27.98 1.36
N SER A 12 69.78 -27.64 2.55
CA SER A 12 68.42 -27.94 2.94
C SER A 12 67.50 -27.22 1.94
N LEU A 13 66.92 -28.02 1.05
CA LEU A 13 65.86 -27.63 0.14
C LEU A 13 64.68 -27.16 1.00
N ALA A 14 64.67 -25.87 1.34
CA ALA A 14 63.47 -25.24 1.87
C ALA A 14 62.43 -25.39 0.77
N ALA A 15 61.48 -26.29 0.97
CA ALA A 15 60.27 -26.34 0.17
C ALA A 15 59.64 -24.95 0.30
N ILE A 16 59.83 -24.12 -0.72
CA ILE A 16 59.15 -22.84 -0.86
C ILE A 16 57.69 -23.25 -1.04
N SER A 17 56.94 -23.31 0.05
CA SER A 17 55.50 -23.34 -0.02
C SER A 17 55.12 -22.03 -0.72
N SER A 18 54.85 -22.11 -2.01
CA SER A 18 54.25 -21.01 -2.72
C SER A 18 52.87 -20.84 -2.09
N PRO A 19 52.54 -19.74 -1.38
CA PRO A 19 51.15 -19.45 -1.15
C PRO A 19 50.52 -19.35 -2.53
N ALA A 20 49.68 -20.33 -2.88
CA ALA A 20 48.87 -20.24 -4.07
C ALA A 20 48.06 -18.95 -3.93
N GLN A 21 48.45 -17.90 -4.65
CA GLN A 21 47.73 -16.65 -4.68
C GLN A 21 46.36 -16.96 -5.26
N THR A 22 45.36 -17.06 -4.40
CA THR A 22 44.00 -17.30 -4.84
C THR A 22 43.42 -15.95 -5.23
N ASN A 23 43.56 -15.60 -6.51
CA ASN A 23 42.94 -14.40 -7.06
C ASN A 23 41.42 -14.55 -6.93
N PHE A 24 40.84 -13.80 -6.00
CA PHE A 24 39.40 -13.70 -5.85
C PHE A 24 38.99 -12.24 -6.02
N THR A 25 37.90 -12.00 -6.74
CA THR A 25 37.21 -10.71 -6.75
C THR A 25 35.91 -10.84 -5.98
N ILE A 26 35.50 -9.77 -5.31
CA ILE A 26 34.17 -9.67 -4.71
C ILE A 26 33.26 -9.07 -5.79
N VAL A 27 32.31 -9.87 -6.24
CA VAL A 27 31.25 -9.39 -7.13
C VAL A 27 30.04 -9.08 -6.28
N THR A 28 29.67 -7.80 -6.22
CA THR A 28 28.44 -7.34 -5.56
C THR A 28 27.37 -7.10 -6.63
N ARG A 29 26.20 -7.71 -6.45
CA ARG A 29 25.02 -7.50 -7.27
C ARG A 29 23.93 -6.86 -6.42
N THR A 30 23.37 -5.77 -6.91
CA THR A 30 22.27 -5.06 -6.27
C THR A 30 21.02 -5.22 -7.12
N ASN A 31 19.94 -5.71 -6.53
CA ASN A 31 18.64 -5.82 -7.19
C ASN A 31 17.60 -5.02 -6.40
N ILE A 32 16.72 -4.31 -7.11
CA ILE A 32 15.60 -3.55 -6.51
C ILE A 32 14.34 -4.38 -6.73
N LEU A 33 13.77 -4.88 -5.65
CA LEU A 33 12.58 -5.72 -5.66
C LEU A 33 11.41 -4.90 -5.14
N GLN A 34 10.30 -4.88 -5.87
CA GLN A 34 9.04 -4.34 -5.35
C GLN A 34 8.40 -5.37 -4.43
N ALA A 35 7.97 -4.94 -3.24
CA ALA A 35 7.20 -5.77 -2.33
C ALA A 35 5.82 -6.12 -2.92
N ALA A 36 5.12 -7.07 -2.28
CA ALA A 36 3.77 -7.42 -2.71
C ALA A 36 2.83 -6.19 -2.69
N PRO A 37 1.84 -6.08 -3.60
CA PRO A 37 1.07 -4.84 -3.81
C PRO A 37 0.30 -4.30 -2.61
N ASN A 38 0.08 -5.13 -1.60
CA ASN A 38 -0.57 -4.79 -0.34
C ASN A 38 0.37 -4.10 0.65
N PHE A 39 1.69 -4.15 0.43
CA PHE A 39 2.66 -3.41 1.24
C PHE A 39 2.84 -2.00 0.68
N ARG A 40 2.38 -1.03 1.46
CA ARG A 40 2.30 0.38 1.06
C ARG A 40 2.97 1.26 2.09
N GLU A 41 3.75 2.23 1.63
CA GLU A 41 4.35 3.25 2.47
C GLU A 41 3.45 4.47 2.57
N VAL A 42 3.16 4.90 3.79
CA VAL A 42 2.44 6.14 4.08
C VAL A 42 3.25 6.91 5.12
N ASN A 43 3.63 8.15 4.82
CA ASN A 43 4.48 8.99 5.69
C ASN A 43 5.77 8.29 6.17
N GLY A 44 6.39 7.47 5.30
CA GLY A 44 7.62 6.73 5.62
C GLY A 44 7.42 5.49 6.49
N GLN A 45 6.18 5.14 6.83
CA GLN A 45 5.86 3.91 7.56
C GLN A 45 5.25 2.86 6.63
N LEU A 46 5.74 1.63 6.72
CA LEU A 46 5.24 0.49 5.96
C LEU A 46 3.97 -0.09 6.59
N TYR A 47 2.92 -0.20 5.80
CA TYR A 47 1.65 -0.81 6.19
C TYR A 47 1.30 -1.97 5.27
N ASN A 48 0.51 -2.91 5.79
CA ASN A 48 -0.17 -3.92 5.00
C ASN A 48 -1.65 -3.51 4.83
N SER A 49 -2.01 -3.10 3.61
CA SER A 49 -3.35 -2.58 3.29
C SER A 49 -4.46 -3.63 3.40
N SER A 50 -4.13 -4.92 3.39
CA SER A 50 -5.13 -6.01 3.51
C SER A 50 -5.55 -6.30 4.94
N TYR A 51 -4.73 -5.95 5.94
CA TYR A 51 -4.98 -6.31 7.35
C TYR A 51 -5.08 -5.11 8.28
N SER A 52 -4.59 -3.93 7.88
CA SER A 52 -4.64 -2.74 8.71
C SER A 52 -6.03 -2.09 8.66
N LYS A 53 -6.66 -1.92 9.82
CA LYS A 53 -7.96 -1.24 9.99
C LYS A 53 -7.92 0.26 9.69
N LEU A 54 -6.74 0.83 9.47
CA LEU A 54 -6.55 2.24 9.13
C LEU A 54 -6.97 2.56 7.69
N TRP A 55 -6.98 1.54 6.83
CA TRP A 55 -7.34 1.69 5.43
C TRP A 55 -8.85 1.69 5.28
N GLN A 56 -9.38 2.75 4.65
CA GLN A 56 -10.79 2.92 4.39
C GLN A 56 -11.01 3.19 2.91
N ILE A 57 -12.13 2.70 2.38
CA ILE A 57 -12.52 2.95 1.01
C ILE A 57 -13.10 4.36 0.94
N GLN A 58 -12.50 5.21 0.11
CA GLN A 58 -13.00 6.51 -0.28
C GLN A 58 -13.64 6.38 -1.67
N THR A 59 -14.92 6.71 -1.78
CA THR A 59 -15.67 6.67 -3.04
C THR A 59 -16.19 8.06 -3.36
N GLY A 60 -16.08 8.46 -4.62
CA GLY A 60 -16.53 9.77 -5.06
C GLY A 60 -16.15 10.09 -6.50
N LYS A 61 -16.41 11.33 -6.90
CA LYS A 61 -16.10 11.84 -8.24
C LYS A 61 -14.87 12.74 -8.19
N ILE A 62 -13.93 12.56 -9.10
CA ILE A 62 -12.74 13.43 -9.20
C ILE A 62 -13.19 14.82 -9.65
N LEU A 63 -12.93 15.82 -8.80
CA LEU A 63 -13.16 17.23 -9.13
C LEU A 63 -11.94 17.87 -9.79
N GLU A 64 -10.75 17.50 -9.32
CA GLU A 64 -9.51 18.13 -9.75
C GLU A 64 -8.36 17.12 -9.69
N VAL A 65 -7.48 17.17 -10.67
CA VAL A 65 -6.26 16.37 -10.72
C VAL A 65 -5.08 17.28 -10.36
N GLN A 66 -4.32 16.87 -9.36
CA GLN A 66 -3.11 17.54 -8.89
C GLN A 66 -1.88 16.70 -9.23
N THR A 67 -0.67 17.28 -9.13
CA THR A 67 0.57 16.55 -9.39
C THR A 67 0.74 15.33 -8.48
N ASN A 68 0.39 15.48 -7.19
CA ASN A 68 0.61 14.45 -6.18
C ASN A 68 -0.65 13.63 -5.86
N GLY A 69 -1.78 13.90 -6.50
CA GLY A 69 -3.04 13.26 -6.12
C GLY A 69 -4.26 13.86 -6.79
N VAL A 70 -5.44 13.63 -6.22
CA VAL A 70 -6.72 14.14 -6.74
C VAL A 70 -7.59 14.72 -5.63
N VAL A 71 -8.41 15.71 -5.97
CA VAL A 71 -9.50 16.18 -5.11
C VAL A 71 -10.74 15.37 -5.46
N LEU A 72 -11.31 14.71 -4.46
CA LEU A 72 -12.46 13.82 -4.57
C LEU A 72 -13.69 14.44 -3.90
N GLN A 73 -14.81 14.53 -4.63
CA GLN A 73 -16.13 14.84 -4.06
C GLN A 73 -16.80 13.55 -3.61
N THR A 74 -17.02 13.41 -2.31
CA THR A 74 -17.82 12.30 -1.76
C THR A 74 -19.30 12.65 -1.80
N PHE A 75 -20.13 11.61 -1.79
CA PHE A 75 -21.58 11.72 -1.80
C PHE A 75 -22.16 10.92 -0.64
N THR A 76 -23.27 11.42 -0.10
CA THR A 76 -24.09 10.72 0.88
C THR A 76 -25.51 10.58 0.34
N THR A 77 -26.21 9.53 0.77
CA THR A 77 -27.59 9.28 0.35
C THR A 77 -28.54 9.93 1.34
N ASN A 78 -29.34 10.88 0.87
CA ASN A 78 -30.43 11.45 1.64
C ASN A 78 -31.72 10.65 1.39
N ASN A 79 -32.10 9.84 2.38
CA ASN A 79 -33.32 9.03 2.32
C ASN A 79 -34.48 9.77 3.00
N VAL A 80 -35.54 10.04 2.24
CA VAL A 80 -36.79 10.63 2.77
C VAL A 80 -37.80 9.52 3.00
N TYR A 81 -38.33 9.45 4.22
CA TYR A 81 -39.34 8.47 4.62
C TYR A 81 -40.66 9.14 4.96
N GLU A 82 -41.76 8.49 4.61
CA GLU A 82 -43.10 8.83 5.09
C GLU A 82 -43.64 7.72 5.98
N ASN A 83 -44.51 8.09 6.91
CA ASN A 83 -45.27 7.13 7.70
C ASN A 83 -46.58 6.83 6.98
N LEU A 84 -46.70 5.62 6.45
CA LEU A 84 -47.93 5.12 5.87
C LEU A 84 -48.74 4.42 6.96
N PHE A 85 -50.00 4.82 7.14
CA PHE A 85 -50.92 4.06 7.97
C PHE A 85 -51.34 2.78 7.23
N VAL A 86 -51.15 1.63 7.87
CA VAL A 86 -51.58 0.32 7.37
C VAL A 86 -52.70 -0.18 8.27
N ALA A 87 -53.90 -0.27 7.71
CA ALA A 87 -55.04 -0.83 8.41
C ALA A 87 -54.82 -2.33 8.65
N GLY A 88 -55.07 -2.77 9.87
CA GLY A 88 -55.12 -4.15 10.26
C GLY A 88 -56.20 -4.91 9.49
N GLN A 89 -55.88 -6.13 9.09
CA GLN A 89 -56.85 -7.03 8.45
C GLN A 89 -57.21 -8.15 9.41
N GLY A 90 -58.51 -8.31 9.64
CA GLY A 90 -59.06 -9.37 10.45
C GLY A 90 -60.50 -9.66 10.05
N THR A 91 -60.87 -10.92 10.10
CA THR A 91 -62.26 -11.35 9.87
C THR A 91 -63.00 -11.38 11.21
N PRO A 92 -64.24 -10.89 11.30
CA PRO A 92 -65.02 -10.99 12.54
C PRO A 92 -65.09 -12.44 13.03
N GLY A 93 -64.68 -12.68 14.28
CA GLY A 93 -64.70 -14.01 14.92
C GLY A 93 -63.41 -14.83 14.79
N THR A 94 -62.39 -14.37 14.06
CA THR A 94 -61.08 -15.06 13.99
C THR A 94 -60.06 -14.47 14.97
N TYR A 95 -59.29 -15.35 15.64
CA TYR A 95 -58.21 -14.97 16.56
C TYR A 95 -56.92 -14.48 15.87
N SER A 96 -56.89 -14.48 14.54
CA SER A 96 -55.75 -14.10 13.71
C SER A 96 -56.11 -12.87 12.89
N GLY A 97 -55.68 -11.69 13.35
CA GLY A 97 -55.75 -10.44 12.60
C GLY A 97 -54.48 -9.62 12.82
N THR A 98 -54.13 -8.78 11.85
CA THR A 98 -53.06 -7.80 12.04
C THR A 98 -53.64 -6.54 12.70
N SER A 99 -52.85 -5.86 13.52
CA SER A 99 -53.24 -4.58 14.11
C SER A 99 -52.94 -3.43 13.16
N ASP A 100 -53.71 -2.35 13.28
CA ASP A 100 -53.36 -1.06 12.69
C ASP A 100 -51.95 -0.65 13.14
N HIS A 101 -51.12 -0.25 12.19
CA HIS A 101 -49.78 0.21 12.50
C HIS A 101 -49.28 1.20 11.46
N TYR A 102 -48.25 1.97 11.83
CA TYR A 102 -47.54 2.82 10.89
C TYR A 102 -46.33 2.08 10.35
N GLN A 103 -46.19 2.07 9.02
CA GLN A 103 -45.03 1.55 8.34
C GLN A 103 -44.25 2.70 7.70
N LYS A 104 -42.92 2.71 7.86
CA LYS A 104 -42.04 3.63 7.15
C LYS A 104 -41.92 3.19 5.69
N ARG A 105 -42.30 4.05 4.75
CA ARG A 105 -42.08 3.87 3.32
C ARG A 105 -41.01 4.84 2.85
N LEU A 106 -40.01 4.34 2.13
CA LEU A 106 -39.02 5.18 1.46
C LEU A 106 -39.70 5.90 0.29
N VAL A 107 -39.60 7.23 0.27
CA VAL A 107 -40.24 8.09 -0.73
C VAL A 107 -39.23 8.64 -1.73
N SER A 108 -38.04 9.02 -1.24
CA SER A 108 -36.93 9.47 -2.09
C SER A 108 -35.60 8.98 -1.55
N SER A 109 -34.63 8.80 -2.44
CA SER A 109 -33.26 8.41 -2.15
C SER A 109 -32.32 9.13 -3.10
N ASP A 110 -31.91 10.33 -2.72
CA ASP A 110 -31.13 11.22 -3.57
C ASP A 110 -29.66 11.25 -3.11
N LEU A 111 -28.73 11.16 -4.05
CA LEU A 111 -27.30 11.36 -3.78
C LEU A 111 -27.00 12.85 -3.72
N VAL A 112 -26.51 13.30 -2.56
CA VAL A 112 -26.12 14.69 -2.33
C VAL A 112 -24.62 14.79 -2.05
N PRO A 113 -23.92 15.81 -2.58
CA PRO A 113 -22.52 16.05 -2.25
C PRO A 113 -22.33 16.22 -0.73
N GLU A 114 -21.40 15.46 -0.13
CA GLU A 114 -21.14 15.50 1.30
C GLU A 114 -19.93 16.37 1.62
N LYS A 115 -18.73 15.94 1.18
CA LYS A 115 -17.48 16.65 1.46
C LYS A 115 -16.46 16.48 0.34
N ARG A 116 -15.43 17.32 0.36
CA ARG A 116 -14.27 17.23 -0.52
C ARG A 116 -13.06 16.76 0.27
N VAL A 117 -12.36 15.77 -0.26
CA VAL A 117 -11.15 15.22 0.34
C VAL A 117 -10.03 15.18 -0.68
N PHE A 118 -8.79 15.26 -0.23
CA PHE A 118 -7.62 15.08 -1.09
C PHE A 118 -7.09 13.65 -0.94
N ILE A 119 -6.91 12.97 -2.06
CA ILE A 119 -6.32 11.63 -2.12
C ILE A 119 -4.90 11.75 -2.68
N ASN A 120 -3.91 11.61 -1.80
CA ASN A 120 -2.49 11.62 -2.11
C ASN A 120 -2.05 10.29 -2.74
N HIS A 121 -1.03 10.35 -3.59
CA HIS A 121 -0.46 9.21 -4.34
C HIS A 121 -1.47 8.46 -5.23
N TYR A 122 -2.51 9.16 -5.69
CA TYR A 122 -3.45 8.66 -6.68
C TYR A 122 -3.24 9.37 -8.02
N HIS A 123 -2.71 8.65 -9.01
CA HIS A 123 -2.24 9.23 -10.28
C HIS A 123 -3.02 8.73 -11.50
N ILE A 124 -4.11 7.99 -11.30
CA ILE A 124 -4.83 7.32 -12.38
C ILE A 124 -6.27 7.83 -12.38
N GLY A 125 -6.63 8.67 -13.34
CA GLY A 125 -8.01 9.10 -13.51
C GLY A 125 -8.12 10.47 -14.15
N ALA A 126 -9.34 10.85 -14.51
CA ALA A 126 -9.65 12.16 -15.08
C ALA A 126 -10.73 12.86 -14.26
N VAL A 127 -10.82 14.19 -14.43
CA VAL A 127 -11.93 14.98 -13.89
C VAL A 127 -13.25 14.35 -14.34
N ASP A 128 -14.22 14.37 -13.43
CA ASP A 128 -15.54 13.76 -13.57
C ASP A 128 -15.60 12.23 -13.55
N GLN A 129 -14.48 11.53 -13.38
CA GLN A 129 -14.50 10.09 -13.19
C GLN A 129 -14.90 9.71 -11.76
N GLU A 130 -15.80 8.75 -11.63
CA GLU A 130 -16.10 8.10 -10.35
C GLU A 130 -15.02 7.06 -10.02
N ILE A 131 -14.51 7.13 -8.79
CA ILE A 131 -13.47 6.23 -8.30
C ILE A 131 -13.85 5.69 -6.92
N SER A 132 -13.33 4.51 -6.63
CA SER A 132 -13.35 3.91 -5.30
C SER A 132 -11.94 3.44 -4.98
N VAL A 133 -11.34 3.99 -3.93
CA VAL A 133 -9.92 3.77 -3.63
C VAL A 133 -9.71 3.57 -2.14
N LEU A 134 -8.86 2.60 -1.81
CA LEU A 134 -8.46 2.34 -0.45
C LEU A 134 -7.35 3.33 -0.03
N ALA A 135 -7.56 4.06 1.06
CA ALA A 135 -6.62 5.07 1.53
C ALA A 135 -6.61 5.18 3.06
N VAL A 136 -5.54 5.74 3.61
CA VAL A 136 -5.39 6.02 5.05
C VAL A 136 -5.51 7.52 5.28
N LYS A 137 -6.26 7.93 6.31
CA LYS A 137 -6.34 9.34 6.71
C LYS A 137 -4.99 9.80 7.28
N THR A 138 -4.39 10.81 6.67
CA THR A 138 -3.06 11.33 7.06
C THR A 138 -3.11 12.70 7.70
N GLY A 139 -4.22 13.43 7.56
CA GLY A 139 -4.43 14.72 8.22
C GLY A 139 -5.21 15.69 7.34
N THR A 140 -4.62 16.85 7.07
CA THR A 140 -5.19 17.91 6.24
C THR A 140 -4.13 18.52 5.34
N ILE A 141 -4.53 19.02 4.18
CA ILE A 141 -3.65 19.68 3.22
C ILE A 141 -4.31 20.96 2.68
N GLU A 142 -3.52 21.97 2.37
CA GLU A 142 -4.00 23.21 1.75
C GLU A 142 -3.66 23.22 0.26
N ILE A 143 -4.67 23.41 -0.58
CA ILE A 143 -4.54 23.47 -2.04
C ILE A 143 -5.34 24.68 -2.52
N GLY A 144 -4.67 25.61 -3.20
CA GLY A 144 -5.32 26.82 -3.72
C GLY A 144 -6.04 27.66 -2.64
N GLY A 145 -5.50 27.71 -1.41
CA GLY A 145 -6.10 28.43 -0.29
C GLY A 145 -7.29 27.73 0.37
N THR A 146 -7.62 26.50 -0.03
CA THR A 146 -8.67 25.68 0.58
C THR A 146 -8.04 24.51 1.33
N THR A 147 -8.45 24.29 2.58
CA THR A 147 -8.02 23.14 3.38
C THR A 147 -8.92 21.94 3.13
N PHE A 148 -8.31 20.81 2.79
CA PHE A 148 -8.97 19.52 2.58
C PHE A 148 -8.53 18.51 3.62
N GLU A 149 -9.40 17.56 3.94
CA GLU A 149 -9.02 16.33 4.64
C GLU A 149 -8.12 15.49 3.71
N ALA A 150 -6.93 15.13 4.18
CA ALA A 150 -5.93 14.40 3.41
C ALA A 150 -5.97 12.90 3.72
N TRP A 151 -6.01 12.12 2.65
CA TRP A 151 -5.94 10.67 2.62
C TRP A 151 -4.79 10.24 1.72
N ASP A 152 -4.23 9.06 1.94
CA ASP A 152 -3.08 8.57 1.18
C ASP A 152 -3.28 7.11 0.76
N CYS A 153 -3.14 6.84 -0.55
CA CYS A 153 -3.21 5.49 -1.13
C CYS A 153 -1.93 4.66 -0.88
N GLY A 154 -0.88 5.32 -0.41
CA GLY A 154 0.44 4.79 -0.14
C GLY A 154 1.23 4.46 -1.41
N GLN A 155 2.53 4.65 -1.30
CA GLN A 155 3.47 4.32 -2.37
C GLN A 155 3.84 2.83 -2.31
N PRO A 156 4.15 2.18 -3.46
CA PRO A 156 4.71 0.84 -3.46
C PRO A 156 6.03 0.80 -2.66
N HIS A 157 6.20 -0.21 -1.80
CA HIS A 157 7.45 -0.42 -1.08
C HIS A 157 8.48 -1.14 -1.96
N PHE A 158 9.72 -0.63 -1.99
CA PHE A 158 10.84 -1.24 -2.70
C PHE A 158 11.95 -1.65 -1.73
N VAL A 159 12.48 -2.86 -1.91
CA VAL A 159 13.55 -3.43 -1.10
C VAL A 159 14.80 -3.60 -1.95
N THR A 160 15.94 -3.20 -1.41
CA THR A 160 17.25 -3.43 -2.03
C THR A 160 17.82 -4.75 -1.54
N ASN A 161 18.03 -5.71 -2.46
CA ASN A 161 18.71 -6.96 -2.17
C ASN A 161 20.16 -6.89 -2.69
N ILE A 162 21.12 -7.00 -1.77
CA ILE A 162 22.56 -6.96 -2.07
C ILE A 162 23.15 -8.34 -1.85
N VAL A 163 23.59 -8.96 -2.94
CA VAL A 163 24.29 -10.25 -2.90
C VAL A 163 25.75 -10.03 -3.24
N SER A 164 26.64 -10.31 -2.29
CA SER A 164 28.08 -10.29 -2.52
C SER A 164 28.61 -11.72 -2.59
N SER A 165 29.36 -12.03 -3.63
CA SER A 165 29.93 -13.35 -3.86
C SER A 165 31.42 -13.25 -4.17
N LYS A 166 32.21 -14.13 -3.54
CA LYS A 166 33.64 -14.24 -3.79
C LYS A 166 33.86 -15.13 -5.01
N VAL A 167 34.33 -14.56 -6.11
CA VAL A 167 34.51 -15.25 -7.38
C VAL A 167 36.00 -15.45 -7.64
N LYS A 168 36.41 -16.69 -7.93
CA LYS A 168 37.80 -17.00 -8.29
C LYS A 168 38.07 -16.49 -9.71
N ILE A 169 39.12 -15.69 -9.86
CA ILE A 169 39.60 -15.21 -11.15
C ILE A 169 40.59 -16.26 -11.67
N LYS A 170 40.37 -16.69 -12.91
CA LYS A 170 41.29 -17.61 -13.61
C LYS A 170 42.48 -16.88 -14.17
#